data_AF-A0A226END7-F1
#
_entry.id   AF-A0A226END7-F1
#
_cell.length_a   1.000
_cell.length_b   1.000
_cell.length_c   1.000
_cell.angle_alpha   90.00
_cell.angle_beta   90.00
_cell.angle_gamma   90.00
#
_symmetry.space_group_name_H-M   'P 1'
#
loop_
_entity.id
_entity.type
_entity.pdbx_description
1 polymer ?
#
loop_
_entity_poly.entity_id
_entity_poly.type
_entity_poly.pdbx_seq_one_letter_code
_entity_poly.pdbx_strand_id
1 'polypeptide(L)'
;SFTASIVVSTLNKLFPSYGERALDTPIRQLAPNYNFTVGDRFRSESITFRDILSHRTCMAPEVLGGITNPYNGSKDFLFRQRYAPEQCGFRTNYVYNGIIHMAADIIADMSNSTVEEMLSNFLNQLGMTDTTWIKDTDDHNSMPDRSVPYYKSDGFLRRFNPELLKVVKIGIGAGGLLSSARDMARYMQFHLNRGTLDGVELVPAEGMDWLYKPSNLMFADAIYDANDIENRYASGLGLHLGLFNGNLFN
;
A
#
# COMPACT_ATOMS: atom_id res chain seq x y z
N SER A 1 0.92 6.07 -0.76
CA SER A 1 1.28 4.79 -0.12
C SER A 1 2.78 4.60 -0.20
N PHE A 2 3.46 4.30 0.92
CA PHE A 2 4.90 4.03 0.94
C PHE A 2 5.27 2.84 0.03
N THR A 3 4.48 1.77 0.08
CA THR A 3 4.68 0.60 -0.79
C THR A 3 4.62 0.96 -2.27
N ALA A 4 3.70 1.83 -2.69
CA ALA A 4 3.63 2.24 -4.09
C ALA A 4 4.90 3.01 -4.50
N SER A 5 5.39 3.94 -3.67
CA SER A 5 6.64 4.67 -3.92
C SER A 5 7.84 3.73 -4.03
N ILE A 6 7.97 2.76 -3.13
CA ILE A 6 9.05 1.76 -3.14
C ILE A 6 8.95 0.87 -4.39
N VAL A 7 7.75 0.38 -4.73
CA VAL A 7 7.53 -0.45 -5.92
C VAL A 7 7.91 0.31 -7.19
N VAL A 8 7.44 1.54 -7.35
CA VAL A 8 7.75 2.37 -8.52
C VAL A 8 9.24 2.67 -8.62
N SER A 9 9.89 3.08 -7.52
CA SER A 9 11.34 3.32 -7.47
C SER A 9 12.12 2.08 -7.94
N THR A 10 11.74 0.93 -7.39
CA THR A 10 12.45 -0.32 -7.65
C THR A 10 12.19 -0.84 -9.07
N LEU A 11 10.96 -0.75 -9.58
CA LEU A 11 10.66 -1.14 -10.96
C LEU A 11 11.39 -0.24 -11.96
N ASN A 12 11.46 1.06 -11.72
CA ASN A 12 12.22 1.99 -12.55
C ASN A 12 13.72 1.60 -12.57
N LYS A 13 14.28 1.28 -11.40
CA LYS A 13 15.69 0.83 -11.27
C LYS A 13 15.96 -0.53 -11.92
N LEU A 14 15.08 -1.51 -11.75
CA LEU A 14 15.27 -2.88 -12.26
C LEU A 14 15.00 -2.98 -13.76
N PHE A 15 14.06 -2.18 -14.28
CA PHE A 15 13.62 -2.24 -15.68
C PHE A 15 13.63 -0.85 -16.36
N PRO A 16 14.79 -0.16 -16.42
CA PRO A 16 14.87 1.20 -16.96
C PRO A 16 14.44 1.29 -18.43
N SER A 17 14.62 0.23 -19.22
CA SER A 17 14.18 0.16 -20.63
C SER A 17 12.67 -0.09 -20.80
N TYR A 18 12.00 -0.59 -19.77
CA TYR A 18 10.54 -0.77 -19.82
C TYR A 18 9.82 0.56 -19.57
N GLY A 19 10.39 1.40 -18.69
CA GLY A 19 9.72 2.58 -18.18
C GLY A 19 8.40 2.20 -17.50
N GLU A 20 7.36 3.02 -17.70
CA GLU A 20 6.04 2.81 -17.08
C GLU A 20 5.45 1.41 -17.38
N ARG A 21 5.81 0.82 -18.53
CA ARG A 21 5.31 -0.51 -18.92
C ARG A 21 5.66 -1.61 -17.92
N ALA A 22 6.68 -1.43 -17.08
CA ALA A 22 6.97 -2.36 -15.99
C ALA A 22 5.76 -2.55 -15.05
N LEU A 23 4.92 -1.53 -14.86
CA LEU A 23 3.69 -1.63 -14.06
C LEU A 23 2.59 -2.45 -14.73
N ASP A 24 2.64 -2.59 -16.06
CA ASP A 24 1.64 -3.28 -16.89
C ASP A 24 2.13 -4.64 -17.39
N THR A 25 3.38 -5.00 -17.10
CA THR A 25 3.92 -6.35 -17.34
C THR A 25 3.38 -7.30 -16.26
N PRO A 26 2.89 -8.51 -16.63
CA PRO A 26 2.44 -9.49 -15.65
C PRO A 26 3.53 -9.86 -14.63
N ILE A 27 3.15 -9.99 -13.37
CA ILE A 27 4.07 -10.30 -12.26
C ILE A 27 4.85 -11.58 -12.54
N ARG A 28 4.22 -12.61 -13.11
CA ARG A 28 4.92 -13.85 -13.49
C ARG A 28 6.05 -13.67 -14.49
N GLN A 29 6.01 -12.62 -15.31
CA GLN A 29 7.09 -12.32 -16.25
C GLN A 29 8.23 -11.55 -15.58
N LEU A 30 7.91 -10.65 -14.64
CA LEU A 30 8.91 -9.86 -13.91
C LEU A 30 9.58 -10.65 -12.77
N ALA A 31 8.81 -11.52 -12.10
CA ALA A 31 9.21 -12.30 -10.93
C ALA A 31 8.88 -13.80 -11.14
N PRO A 32 9.46 -14.48 -12.14
CA PRO A 32 9.13 -15.87 -12.45
C PRO A 32 9.40 -16.84 -11.29
N ASN A 33 10.40 -16.54 -10.46
CA ASN A 33 10.79 -17.38 -9.32
C ASN A 33 9.88 -17.21 -8.09
N TYR A 34 9.09 -16.12 -8.01
CA TYR A 34 8.20 -15.86 -6.89
C TYR A 34 6.98 -16.82 -6.86
N ASN A 35 6.70 -17.51 -7.97
CA ASN A 35 5.56 -18.43 -8.11
C ASN A 35 4.20 -17.78 -7.78
N PHE A 36 3.99 -16.55 -8.27
CA PHE A 36 2.77 -15.78 -8.05
C PHE A 36 1.52 -16.56 -8.51
N THR A 37 0.58 -16.78 -7.57
CA THR A 37 -0.67 -17.50 -7.82
C THR A 37 -1.78 -16.97 -6.94
N VAL A 38 -2.95 -16.76 -7.52
CA VAL A 38 -4.20 -16.37 -6.87
C VAL A 38 -5.32 -17.38 -7.21
N GLY A 39 -6.58 -17.07 -6.82
CA GLY A 39 -7.74 -17.98 -6.91
C GLY A 39 -8.00 -18.62 -8.27
N ASP A 40 -7.68 -17.94 -9.36
CA ASP A 40 -7.86 -18.47 -10.71
C ASP A 40 -6.60 -18.33 -11.58
N ARG A 41 -6.53 -19.16 -12.62
CA ARG A 41 -5.39 -19.23 -13.55
C ARG A 41 -5.22 -17.94 -14.34
N PHE A 42 -6.31 -17.35 -14.83
CA PHE A 42 -6.26 -16.18 -15.69
C PHE A 42 -5.70 -14.96 -14.93
N ARG A 43 -6.17 -14.67 -13.72
CA ARG A 43 -5.59 -13.62 -12.87
C ARG A 43 -4.17 -13.93 -12.47
N SER A 44 -3.87 -15.20 -12.13
CA SER A 44 -2.49 -15.59 -11.80
C SER A 44 -1.50 -15.32 -12.94
N GLU A 45 -1.95 -15.44 -14.20
CA GLU A 45 -1.15 -15.17 -15.40
C GLU A 45 -1.16 -13.69 -15.82
N SER A 46 -2.15 -12.91 -15.38
CA SER A 46 -2.43 -11.57 -15.93
C SER A 46 -2.26 -10.41 -14.95
N ILE A 47 -2.26 -10.64 -13.63
CA ILE A 47 -2.09 -9.58 -12.63
C ILE A 47 -0.73 -8.89 -12.80
N THR A 48 -0.76 -7.56 -12.75
CA THR A 48 0.41 -6.68 -12.80
C THR A 48 0.54 -5.90 -11.49
N PHE A 49 1.67 -5.19 -11.31
CA PHE A 49 1.81 -4.27 -10.18
C PHE A 49 0.76 -3.15 -10.21
N ARG A 50 0.40 -2.63 -11.40
CA ARG A 50 -0.70 -1.65 -11.53
C ARG A 50 -2.01 -2.21 -10.97
N ASP A 51 -2.32 -3.48 -11.26
CA ASP A 51 -3.56 -4.10 -10.79
C ASP A 51 -3.65 -4.17 -9.27
N ILE A 52 -2.55 -4.54 -8.61
CA ILE A 52 -2.46 -4.61 -7.15
C ILE A 52 -2.51 -3.20 -6.53
N LEU A 53 -1.67 -2.27 -7.01
CA LEU A 53 -1.53 -0.94 -6.43
C LEU A 53 -2.75 -0.03 -6.64
N SER A 54 -3.62 -0.35 -7.61
CA SER A 54 -4.86 0.39 -7.91
C SER A 54 -6.14 -0.37 -7.55
N HIS A 55 -6.02 -1.44 -6.74
CA HIS A 55 -7.16 -2.19 -6.18
C HIS A 55 -8.15 -2.70 -7.23
N ARG A 56 -7.65 -3.19 -8.38
CA ARG A 56 -8.49 -3.69 -9.49
C ARG A 56 -8.32 -5.19 -9.76
N THR A 57 -7.80 -5.94 -8.78
CA THR A 57 -7.72 -7.41 -8.88
C THR A 57 -9.07 -8.09 -8.72
N CYS A 58 -10.06 -7.40 -8.12
CA CYS A 58 -11.40 -7.93 -7.81
C CYS A 58 -11.38 -9.18 -6.91
N MET A 59 -10.35 -9.32 -6.07
CA MET A 59 -10.27 -10.34 -5.03
C MET A 59 -10.81 -9.79 -3.72
N ALA A 60 -11.61 -10.59 -3.01
CA ALA A 60 -12.16 -10.22 -1.72
C ALA A 60 -11.04 -9.93 -0.69
N PRO A 61 -11.21 -8.92 0.18
CA PRO A 61 -10.28 -8.67 1.27
C PRO A 61 -10.38 -9.74 2.36
N GLU A 62 -9.22 -10.20 2.86
CA GLU A 62 -9.13 -11.16 3.96
C GLU A 62 -9.22 -10.47 5.33
N VAL A 63 -10.39 -9.92 5.65
CA VAL A 63 -10.59 -9.12 6.87
C VAL A 63 -10.57 -10.01 8.12
N LEU A 64 -11.33 -11.11 8.11
CA LEU A 64 -11.46 -11.98 9.29
C LEU A 64 -10.14 -12.67 9.63
N GLY A 65 -9.44 -13.19 8.63
CA GLY A 65 -8.13 -13.78 8.81
C GLY A 65 -7.10 -12.77 9.30
N GLY A 66 -7.14 -11.53 8.80
CA GLY A 66 -6.30 -10.45 9.35
C GLY A 66 -6.55 -10.20 10.84
N ILE A 67 -7.82 -10.14 11.26
CA ILE A 67 -8.20 -9.92 12.65
C ILE A 67 -7.83 -11.11 13.56
N THR A 68 -8.15 -12.33 13.12
CA THR A 68 -7.92 -13.56 13.91
C THR A 68 -6.47 -14.03 13.85
N ASN A 69 -5.72 -13.57 12.85
CA ASN A 69 -4.32 -13.86 12.57
C ASN A 69 -3.92 -15.34 12.75
N PRO A 70 -4.60 -16.30 12.08
CA PRO A 70 -4.33 -17.73 12.23
C PRO A 70 -3.10 -18.20 11.43
N TYR A 71 -2.21 -17.28 11.05
CA TYR A 71 -1.18 -17.51 10.05
C TYR A 71 0.20 -17.71 10.67
N ASN A 72 1.03 -18.51 10.02
CA ASN A 72 2.43 -18.67 10.40
C ASN A 72 3.33 -17.61 9.72
N GLY A 73 3.01 -16.32 9.96
CA GLY A 73 3.72 -15.17 9.39
C GLY A 73 3.22 -14.71 8.02
N SER A 74 3.81 -13.62 7.50
CA SER A 74 3.33 -12.94 6.28
C SER A 74 3.31 -13.84 5.04
N LYS A 75 4.32 -14.70 4.85
CA LYS A 75 4.35 -15.63 3.71
C LYS A 75 3.15 -16.59 3.69
N ASP A 76 2.70 -17.09 4.84
CA ASP A 76 1.51 -17.95 4.92
C ASP A 76 0.22 -17.15 4.64
N PHE A 77 0.12 -15.92 5.16
CA PHE A 77 -0.99 -15.02 4.84
C PHE A 77 -1.10 -14.71 3.35
N LEU A 78 0.02 -14.34 2.71
CA LEU A 78 0.08 -14.06 1.28
C LEU A 78 -0.21 -15.32 0.44
N PHE A 79 0.34 -16.47 0.84
CA PHE A 79 0.06 -17.74 0.18
C PHE A 79 -1.45 -18.05 0.16
N ARG A 80 -2.15 -17.78 1.25
CA ARG A 80 -3.59 -18.05 1.38
C ARG A 80 -4.48 -17.11 0.60
N GLN A 81 -3.98 -15.98 0.09
CA GLN A 81 -4.72 -15.14 -0.85
C GLN A 81 -5.12 -15.89 -2.13
N ARG A 82 -4.47 -17.03 -2.42
CA ARG A 82 -4.90 -17.97 -3.47
C ARG A 82 -6.28 -18.59 -3.25
N TYR A 83 -6.86 -18.45 -2.06
CA TYR A 83 -8.20 -18.93 -1.74
C TYR A 83 -9.21 -17.78 -1.61
N ALA A 84 -8.78 -16.53 -1.81
CA ALA A 84 -9.67 -15.39 -1.74
C ALA A 84 -10.72 -15.49 -2.87
N PRO A 85 -12.02 -15.40 -2.54
CA PRO A 85 -13.06 -15.42 -3.55
C PRO A 85 -13.00 -14.17 -4.43
N GLU A 86 -13.46 -14.31 -5.66
CA GLU A 86 -13.64 -13.19 -6.57
C GLU A 86 -14.91 -12.41 -6.20
N GLN A 87 -14.81 -11.09 -6.09
CA GLN A 87 -15.99 -10.23 -5.89
C GLN A 87 -16.55 -9.68 -7.20
N CYS A 88 -15.73 -9.62 -8.24
CA CYS A 88 -16.08 -9.07 -9.55
C CYS A 88 -15.15 -9.58 -10.65
N GLY A 89 -15.47 -9.24 -11.91
CA GLY A 89 -14.60 -9.53 -13.05
C GLY A 89 -13.24 -8.83 -12.92
N PHE A 90 -12.17 -9.46 -13.40
CA PHE A 90 -10.84 -8.88 -13.35
C PHE A 90 -10.80 -7.49 -14.00
N ARG A 91 -10.27 -6.48 -13.29
CA ARG A 91 -10.19 -5.07 -13.69
C ARG A 91 -11.53 -4.35 -13.89
N THR A 92 -12.67 -4.92 -13.47
CA THR A 92 -13.98 -4.28 -13.72
C THR A 92 -14.44 -3.34 -12.62
N ASN A 93 -13.89 -3.42 -11.40
CA ASN A 93 -14.25 -2.54 -10.28
C ASN A 93 -13.05 -2.24 -9.38
N TYR A 94 -13.24 -1.30 -8.45
CA TYR A 94 -12.37 -1.09 -7.31
C TYR A 94 -12.80 -1.98 -6.13
N VAL A 95 -11.87 -2.77 -5.62
CA VAL A 95 -12.06 -3.57 -4.39
C VAL A 95 -10.84 -3.34 -3.51
N TYR A 96 -11.00 -2.51 -2.48
CA TYR A 96 -9.93 -2.28 -1.51
C TYR A 96 -9.57 -3.59 -0.81
N ASN A 97 -8.29 -3.94 -0.87
CA ASN A 97 -7.78 -5.15 -0.23
C ASN A 97 -6.33 -4.97 0.24
N GLY A 98 -5.96 -5.73 1.27
CA GLY A 98 -4.60 -5.72 1.82
C GLY A 98 -3.55 -6.34 0.91
N ILE A 99 -3.90 -6.75 -0.32
CA ILE A 99 -2.97 -7.39 -1.26
C ILE A 99 -1.87 -6.43 -1.73
N ILE A 100 -1.98 -5.14 -1.43
CA ILE A 100 -0.87 -4.19 -1.61
C ILE A 100 0.39 -4.64 -0.85
N HIS A 101 0.26 -5.35 0.28
CA HIS A 101 1.41 -5.96 0.95
C HIS A 101 2.09 -7.04 0.10
N MET A 102 1.34 -7.75 -0.74
CA MET A 102 1.91 -8.71 -1.70
C MET A 102 2.81 -8.02 -2.71
N ALA A 103 2.46 -6.82 -3.19
CA ALA A 103 3.36 -6.05 -4.06
C ALA A 103 4.66 -5.68 -3.33
N ALA A 104 4.61 -5.37 -2.03
CA ALA A 104 5.80 -5.14 -1.22
C ALA A 104 6.68 -6.41 -1.10
N ASP A 105 6.07 -7.57 -0.86
CA ASP A 105 6.79 -8.84 -0.72
C ASP A 105 7.45 -9.28 -2.05
N ILE A 106 6.72 -9.17 -3.16
CA ILE A 106 7.24 -9.48 -4.50
C ILE A 106 8.41 -8.56 -4.86
N ILE A 107 8.30 -7.25 -4.63
CA ILE A 107 9.38 -6.32 -5.01
C ILE A 107 10.62 -6.52 -4.13
N ALA A 108 10.44 -6.90 -2.86
CA ALA A 108 11.52 -7.28 -1.97
C ALA A 108 12.24 -8.54 -2.44
N ASP A 109 11.49 -9.59 -2.82
CA ASP A 109 12.03 -10.83 -3.38
C ASP A 109 12.85 -10.55 -4.67
N MET A 110 12.29 -9.78 -5.61
CA MET A 110 12.98 -9.36 -6.83
C MET A 110 14.28 -8.57 -6.56
N SER A 111 14.37 -7.94 -5.39
CA SER A 111 15.52 -7.14 -4.96
C SER A 111 16.51 -7.90 -4.07
N ASN A 112 16.27 -9.18 -3.80
CA ASN A 112 17.00 -9.98 -2.79
C ASN A 112 17.05 -9.27 -1.42
N SER A 113 15.94 -8.67 -0.99
CA SER A 113 15.82 -7.93 0.27
C SER A 113 14.52 -8.33 0.99
N THR A 114 14.23 -7.66 2.10
CA THR A 114 12.99 -7.80 2.86
C THR A 114 12.16 -6.53 2.80
N VAL A 115 10.84 -6.64 3.06
CA VAL A 115 9.96 -5.46 3.11
C VAL A 115 10.43 -4.48 4.17
N GLU A 116 10.87 -4.99 5.31
CA GLU A 116 11.39 -4.22 6.44
C GLU A 116 12.67 -3.47 6.09
N GLU A 117 13.62 -4.10 5.39
CA GLU A 117 14.85 -3.43 4.95
C GLU A 117 14.58 -2.33 3.93
N MET A 118 13.76 -2.61 2.92
CA MET A 118 13.40 -1.61 1.90
C MET A 118 12.67 -0.43 2.53
N LEU A 119 11.72 -0.70 3.43
CA LEU A 119 10.98 0.32 4.16
C LEU A 119 11.90 1.14 5.08
N SER A 120 12.76 0.48 5.86
CA SER A 120 13.75 1.12 6.74
C SER A 120 14.65 2.08 5.95
N ASN A 121 15.21 1.60 4.82
CA ASN A 121 16.06 2.42 3.97
C ASN A 121 15.30 3.64 3.41
N PHE A 122 14.06 3.43 2.96
CA PHE A 122 13.22 4.51 2.44
C PHE A 122 12.90 5.57 3.50
N LEU A 123 12.49 5.14 4.70
CA LEU A 123 12.20 6.05 5.82
C LEU A 123 13.45 6.82 6.28
N ASN A 124 14.61 6.15 6.34
CA ASN A 124 15.88 6.76 6.70
C ASN A 124 16.30 7.83 5.67
N GLN A 125 16.19 7.53 4.38
CA GLN A 125 16.49 8.49 3.31
C GLN A 125 15.55 9.70 3.32
N LEU A 126 14.29 9.49 3.72
CA LEU A 126 13.34 10.58 3.94
C LEU A 126 13.56 11.32 5.26
N GLY A 127 14.46 10.89 6.14
CA GLY A 127 14.66 11.46 7.47
C GLY A 127 13.42 11.36 8.37
N MET A 128 12.62 10.31 8.20
CA MET A 128 11.41 10.04 8.99
C MET A 128 11.77 9.21 10.24
N THR A 129 12.45 9.84 11.21
CA THR A 129 13.08 9.15 12.34
C THR A 129 12.11 8.70 13.44
N ASP A 130 10.90 9.25 13.49
CA ASP A 130 9.87 8.89 14.47
C ASP A 130 8.93 7.77 13.93
N THR A 131 9.06 7.47 12.64
CA THR A 131 8.24 6.49 11.92
C THR A 131 8.79 5.09 12.10
N THR A 132 7.93 4.19 12.52
CA THR A 132 8.21 2.76 12.67
C THR A 132 7.05 1.96 12.10
N TRP A 133 7.12 0.64 12.21
CA TRP A 133 6.02 -0.28 11.98
C TRP A 133 5.78 -1.14 13.21
N ILE A 134 4.58 -1.71 13.27
CA ILE A 134 4.13 -2.62 14.32
C ILE A 134 4.91 -3.93 14.26
N LYS A 135 5.45 -4.36 15.40
CA LYS A 135 6.19 -5.61 15.57
C LYS A 135 5.56 -6.46 16.67
N ASP A 136 5.81 -7.76 16.63
CA ASP A 136 5.35 -8.67 17.69
C ASP A 136 5.95 -8.36 19.06
N THR A 137 7.18 -7.90 19.06
CA THR A 137 7.97 -7.56 20.24
C THR A 137 7.55 -6.24 20.89
N ASP A 138 6.68 -5.45 20.24
CA ASP A 138 6.23 -4.17 20.78
C ASP A 138 5.34 -4.40 22.00
N ASP A 139 5.45 -3.56 23.02
CA ASP A 139 4.45 -3.41 24.09
C ASP A 139 3.77 -2.06 23.91
N HIS A 140 2.63 -2.05 23.23
CA HIS A 140 1.87 -0.83 22.94
C HIS A 140 1.20 -0.24 24.17
N ASN A 141 1.19 -0.93 25.33
CA ASN A 141 0.72 -0.34 26.58
C ASN A 141 1.76 0.57 27.24
N SER A 142 3.04 0.28 27.04
CA SER A 142 4.16 0.99 27.68
C SER A 142 5.04 1.77 26.70
N MET A 143 4.83 1.63 25.38
CA MET A 143 5.58 2.36 24.36
C MET A 143 5.44 3.88 24.53
N PRO A 144 6.55 4.62 24.72
CA PRO A 144 6.50 6.07 24.88
C PRO A 144 6.12 6.77 23.57
N ASP A 145 5.68 8.03 23.68
CA ASP A 145 5.43 8.92 22.54
C ASP A 145 4.46 8.36 21.48
N ARG A 146 3.45 7.59 21.92
CA ARG A 146 2.39 7.03 21.07
C ARG A 146 1.01 7.54 21.45
N SER A 147 0.19 7.79 20.43
CA SER A 147 -1.24 8.04 20.60
C SER A 147 -1.95 6.77 21.05
N VAL A 148 -2.76 6.87 22.10
CA VAL A 148 -3.59 5.77 22.57
C VAL A 148 -4.92 5.77 21.82
N PRO A 149 -5.37 4.63 21.25
CA PRO A 149 -6.65 4.54 20.56
C PRO A 149 -7.83 4.60 21.55
N TYR A 150 -8.91 5.29 21.15
CA TYR A 150 -10.19 5.35 21.87
C TYR A 150 -11.33 5.08 20.90
N TYR A 151 -12.42 4.50 21.41
CA TYR A 151 -13.67 4.33 20.67
C TYR A 151 -14.82 4.92 21.47
N LYS A 152 -15.87 5.38 20.76
CA LYS A 152 -17.07 5.90 21.39
C LYS A 152 -18.10 4.79 21.57
N SER A 153 -18.61 4.64 22.78
CA SER A 153 -19.63 3.64 23.12
C SER A 153 -20.53 4.22 24.22
N ASP A 154 -21.84 4.17 24.00
CA ASP A 154 -22.86 4.75 24.89
C ASP A 154 -22.65 6.24 25.20
N GLY A 155 -22.09 6.99 24.24
CA GLY A 155 -21.79 8.42 24.42
C GLY A 155 -20.46 8.71 25.12
N PHE A 156 -19.78 7.70 25.67
CA PHE A 156 -18.50 7.84 26.36
C PHE A 156 -17.32 7.43 25.48
N LEU A 157 -16.18 8.09 25.67
CA LEU A 157 -14.89 7.64 25.13
C LEU A 157 -14.34 6.54 26.03
N ARG A 158 -14.09 5.37 25.43
CA ARG A 158 -13.48 4.22 26.10
C ARG A 158 -12.11 3.97 25.49
N ARG A 159 -11.11 3.75 26.34
CA ARG A 159 -9.77 3.38 25.89
C ARG A 159 -9.85 2.04 25.17
N PHE A 160 -9.32 2.00 23.95
CA PHE A 160 -9.18 0.76 23.20
C PHE A 160 -7.89 0.04 23.65
N ASN A 161 -7.87 -1.30 23.60
CA ASN A 161 -6.66 -2.06 23.92
C ASN A 161 -5.61 -1.83 22.82
N PRO A 162 -4.48 -1.13 23.08
CA PRO A 162 -3.49 -0.84 22.05
C PRO A 162 -2.82 -2.10 21.48
N GLU A 163 -2.79 -3.20 22.23
CA GLU A 163 -2.22 -4.47 21.76
C GLU A 163 -2.97 -5.05 20.56
N LEU A 164 -4.24 -4.69 20.38
CA LEU A 164 -5.01 -5.09 19.21
C LEU A 164 -4.50 -4.48 17.90
N LEU A 165 -3.59 -3.49 17.93
CA LEU A 165 -2.90 -3.01 16.74
C LEU A 165 -2.03 -4.11 16.09
N LYS A 166 -1.58 -5.12 16.84
CA LYS A 166 -0.78 -6.23 16.31
C LYS A 166 -1.47 -7.04 15.22
N VAL A 167 -2.80 -6.92 15.06
CA VAL A 167 -3.53 -7.59 13.97
C VAL A 167 -3.06 -7.14 12.58
N VAL A 168 -2.55 -5.91 12.42
CA VAL A 168 -2.07 -5.42 11.12
C VAL A 168 -0.58 -5.70 10.85
N LYS A 169 0.14 -6.30 11.81
CA LYS A 169 1.59 -6.61 11.68
C LYS A 169 1.90 -7.48 10.47
N ILE A 170 0.96 -8.36 10.09
CA ILE A 170 1.19 -9.36 9.04
C ILE A 170 1.17 -8.74 7.64
N GLY A 171 0.68 -7.50 7.53
CA GLY A 171 0.56 -6.73 6.30
C GLY A 171 1.19 -5.35 6.43
N ILE A 172 2.45 -5.25 6.88
CA ILE A 172 3.08 -3.94 7.16
C ILE A 172 3.01 -2.97 5.98
N GLY A 173 3.14 -3.47 4.75
CA GLY A 173 3.04 -2.67 3.52
C GLY A 173 1.62 -2.17 3.19
N ALA A 174 0.59 -2.70 3.84
CA ALA A 174 -0.80 -2.28 3.66
C ALA A 174 -1.27 -1.25 4.69
N GLY A 175 -0.72 -1.25 5.90
CA GLY A 175 -1.18 -0.33 6.95
C GLY A 175 -0.50 -0.51 8.32
N GLY A 176 0.69 -1.12 8.37
CA GLY A 176 1.36 -1.40 9.65
C GLY A 176 2.25 -0.28 10.18
N LEU A 177 2.27 0.89 9.54
CA LEU A 177 3.13 2.02 9.92
C LEU A 177 2.52 2.86 11.05
N LEU A 178 3.39 3.29 11.96
CA LEU A 178 3.11 4.28 13.00
C LEU A 178 4.03 5.48 12.75
N SER A 179 3.46 6.66 12.53
CA SER A 179 4.21 7.86 12.15
C SER A 179 3.81 9.07 12.99
N SER A 180 4.58 10.16 12.88
CA SER A 180 4.29 11.46 13.47
C SER A 180 3.82 12.45 12.39
N ALA A 181 3.15 13.52 12.81
CA ALA A 181 2.78 14.59 11.87
C ALA A 181 4.00 15.22 11.19
N ARG A 182 5.14 15.29 11.89
CA ARG A 182 6.40 15.82 11.36
C ARG A 182 6.95 14.94 10.25
N ASP A 183 7.00 13.63 10.47
CA ASP A 183 7.50 12.68 9.49
C ASP A 183 6.58 12.62 8.25
N MET A 184 5.27 12.62 8.46
CA MET A 184 4.32 12.67 7.35
C MET A 184 4.42 13.98 6.56
N ALA A 185 4.76 15.11 7.20
CA ALA A 185 5.05 16.35 6.48
C ALA A 185 6.28 16.24 5.58
N ARG A 186 7.30 15.48 5.99
CA ARG A 186 8.47 15.18 5.14
C ARG A 186 8.07 14.30 3.95
N TYR A 187 7.25 13.26 4.17
CA TYR A 187 6.73 12.44 3.08
C TYR A 187 5.87 13.25 2.08
N MET A 188 5.06 14.20 2.57
CA MET A 188 4.32 15.13 1.70
C MET A 188 5.26 16.03 0.90
N GLN A 189 6.31 16.58 1.51
CA GLN A 189 7.31 17.38 0.79
C GLN A 189 8.03 16.57 -0.29
N PHE A 190 8.38 15.31 -0.01
CA PHE A 190 8.93 14.38 -1.00
C PHE A 190 8.00 14.23 -2.23
N HIS A 191 6.70 14.09 -2.00
CA HIS A 191 5.71 14.02 -3.08
C HIS A 191 5.60 15.33 -3.88
N LEU A 192 5.57 16.49 -3.19
CA LEU A 192 5.50 17.81 -3.82
C LEU A 192 6.75 18.15 -4.63
N ASN A 193 7.92 17.70 -4.15
CA ASN A 193 9.20 17.84 -4.83
C ASN A 193 9.44 16.73 -5.86
N ARG A 194 8.40 16.00 -6.26
CA ARG A 194 8.41 14.98 -7.32
C ARG A 194 9.54 13.97 -7.15
N GLY A 195 9.70 13.45 -5.92
CA GLY A 195 10.54 12.29 -5.64
C GLY A 195 11.89 12.61 -5.00
N THR A 196 12.15 13.90 -4.75
CA THR A 196 13.40 14.39 -4.14
C THR A 196 13.13 15.06 -2.79
N LEU A 197 13.98 14.82 -1.80
CA LEU A 197 13.92 15.52 -0.52
C LEU A 197 15.34 15.77 0.01
N ASP A 198 15.61 16.98 0.51
CA ASP A 198 16.91 17.36 1.07
C ASP A 198 18.12 17.03 0.18
N GLY A 199 17.95 17.17 -1.14
CA GLY A 199 18.99 16.90 -2.15
C GLY A 199 19.16 15.42 -2.52
N VAL A 200 18.37 14.51 -1.94
CA VAL A 200 18.36 13.08 -2.25
C VAL A 200 17.18 12.78 -3.18
N GLU A 201 17.46 12.21 -4.35
CA GLU A 201 16.42 11.63 -5.23
C GLU A 201 16.16 10.18 -4.80
N LEU A 202 14.94 9.89 -4.33
CA LEU A 202 14.53 8.53 -3.96
C LEU A 202 13.71 7.87 -5.08
N VAL A 203 12.99 8.69 -5.85
CA VAL A 203 12.22 8.27 -7.01
C VAL A 203 12.42 9.31 -8.11
N PRO A 204 12.84 8.93 -9.33
CA PRO A 204 12.92 9.88 -10.43
C PRO A 204 11.56 10.53 -10.70
N ALA A 205 11.55 11.78 -11.14
CA ALA A 205 10.31 12.53 -11.39
C ALA A 205 9.35 11.80 -12.35
N GLU A 206 9.88 11.07 -13.34
CA GLU A 206 9.09 10.22 -14.24
C GLU A 206 8.39 9.07 -13.50
N GLY A 207 9.03 8.47 -12.50
CA GLY A 207 8.42 7.43 -11.67
C GLY A 207 7.28 8.01 -10.82
N MET A 208 7.46 9.22 -10.31
CA MET A 208 6.40 9.91 -9.57
C MET A 208 5.17 10.18 -10.46
N ASP A 209 5.35 10.49 -11.75
CA ASP A 209 4.23 10.61 -12.69
C ASP A 209 3.42 9.30 -12.80
N TRP A 210 4.06 8.14 -12.67
CA TRP A 210 3.35 6.86 -12.70
C TRP A 210 2.40 6.72 -11.51
N LEU A 211 2.79 7.24 -10.34
CA LEU A 211 1.97 7.19 -9.11
C LEU A 211 0.71 8.04 -9.22
N TYR A 212 0.82 9.19 -9.88
CA TYR A 212 -0.22 10.21 -9.98
C TYR A 212 -1.20 9.98 -11.13
N LYS A 213 -0.87 9.06 -12.04
CA LYS A 213 -1.73 8.72 -13.17
C LYS A 213 -2.91 7.83 -12.76
N PRO A 214 -4.15 8.15 -13.17
CA PRO A 214 -5.31 7.30 -12.95
C PRO A 214 -5.07 5.87 -13.43
N SER A 215 -5.23 4.91 -12.52
CA SER A 215 -5.02 3.49 -12.77
C SER A 215 -6.27 2.64 -12.51
N ASN A 216 -7.24 3.18 -11.77
CA ASN A 216 -8.58 2.62 -11.64
C ASN A 216 -9.63 3.75 -11.55
N LEU A 217 -10.55 3.80 -12.52
CA LEU A 217 -11.62 4.80 -12.60
C LEU A 217 -12.88 4.37 -11.86
N MET A 218 -13.00 3.09 -11.49
CA MET A 218 -14.17 2.53 -10.82
C MET A 218 -14.08 2.73 -9.30
N PHE A 219 -13.58 3.88 -8.86
CA PHE A 219 -13.38 4.22 -7.45
C PHE A 219 -14.73 4.49 -6.78
N ALA A 220 -15.16 3.57 -5.90
CA ALA A 220 -16.53 3.49 -5.39
C ALA A 220 -16.60 3.56 -3.85
N ASP A 221 -15.83 4.44 -3.23
CA ASP A 221 -15.91 4.71 -1.78
C ASP A 221 -16.55 6.08 -1.47
N ALA A 222 -17.38 6.54 -2.40
CA ALA A 222 -18.18 7.76 -2.29
C ALA A 222 -19.27 7.58 -1.24
N ILE A 223 -18.99 7.98 0.01
CA ILE A 223 -20.06 8.27 0.96
C ILE A 223 -20.67 9.61 0.53
N TYR A 224 -21.81 9.51 -0.16
CA TYR A 224 -22.62 10.65 -0.56
C TYR A 224 -23.27 11.31 0.68
N ASP A 225 -22.72 12.43 1.16
CA ASP A 225 -23.47 13.43 1.89
C ASP A 225 -23.81 14.56 0.92
N ALA A 226 -25.05 15.04 0.94
CA ALA A 226 -25.56 16.13 0.12
C ALA A 226 -24.78 17.46 0.28
N ASN A 227 -23.87 17.56 1.25
CA ASN A 227 -23.08 18.75 1.55
C ASN A 227 -21.59 18.65 1.20
N ASP A 228 -21.08 17.47 0.80
CA ASP A 228 -19.65 17.26 0.53
C ASP A 228 -19.40 17.10 -0.97
N ILE A 229 -18.68 18.05 -1.58
CA ILE A 229 -18.21 17.90 -2.95
C ILE A 229 -17.08 16.87 -2.92
N GLU A 230 -17.39 15.61 -3.24
CA GLU A 230 -16.35 14.61 -3.38
C GLU A 230 -15.50 14.93 -4.62
N ASN A 231 -14.29 15.41 -4.35
CA ASN A 231 -13.34 15.72 -5.40
C ASN A 231 -12.57 14.48 -5.89
N ARG A 232 -12.76 13.28 -5.32
CA ARG A 232 -12.04 12.07 -5.72
C ARG A 232 -12.65 11.47 -6.99
N TYR A 233 -11.85 11.29 -8.04
CA TYR A 233 -12.35 10.81 -9.34
C TYR A 233 -11.72 9.48 -9.79
N ALA A 234 -10.60 9.08 -9.18
CA ALA A 234 -9.90 7.85 -9.53
C ALA A 234 -8.95 7.41 -8.42
N SER A 235 -8.51 6.16 -8.49
CA SER A 235 -7.33 5.68 -7.78
C SER A 235 -6.11 5.71 -8.71
N GLY A 236 -5.03 6.32 -8.23
CA GLY A 236 -3.68 6.18 -8.79
C GLY A 236 -3.02 4.89 -8.31
N LEU A 237 -1.72 4.92 -8.06
CA LEU A 237 -1.00 3.79 -7.46
C LEU A 237 -0.86 4.03 -5.95
N GLY A 238 -1.70 3.38 -5.14
CA GLY A 238 -1.71 3.51 -3.69
C GLY A 238 -1.98 4.95 -3.19
N LEU A 239 -2.68 5.74 -4.02
CA LEU A 239 -3.12 7.11 -3.77
C LEU A 239 -4.53 7.30 -4.35
N HIS A 240 -5.32 8.16 -3.71
CA HIS A 240 -6.58 8.64 -4.27
C HIS A 240 -6.32 9.94 -5.00
N LEU A 241 -6.91 10.10 -6.19
CA LEU A 241 -6.72 11.26 -7.03
C LEU A 241 -7.94 12.16 -6.93
N GLY A 242 -7.68 13.42 -6.61
CA GLY A 242 -8.68 14.46 -6.45
C GLY A 242 -8.66 15.50 -7.57
N LEU A 243 -9.77 16.17 -7.80
CA LEU A 243 -9.90 17.41 -8.57
C LEU A 243 -9.75 18.61 -7.63
N PHE A 244 -9.01 19.62 -8.08
CA PHE A 244 -8.94 20.91 -7.39
C PHE A 244 -9.36 22.01 -8.36
N ASN A 245 -10.40 22.76 -8.01
CA ASN A 245 -11.02 23.77 -8.89
C ASN A 245 -11.34 23.23 -10.30
N GLY A 246 -11.80 21.99 -10.40
CA GLY A 246 -12.12 21.32 -11.66
C GLY A 246 -10.91 20.85 -12.49
N ASN A 247 -9.68 20.98 -11.97
CA ASN A 247 -8.46 20.55 -12.65
C ASN A 247 -7.79 19.36 -11.95
N LEU A 248 -7.08 18.57 -12.75
CA LEU A 248 -6.12 17.58 -12.28
C LEU A 248 -4.87 18.31 -11.76
N PHE A 249 -4.46 18.03 -10.53
CA PHE A 249 -3.12 18.43 -10.06
C PHE A 249 -2.09 17.54 -10.78
N ASN A 250 -1.25 18.13 -11.61
CA ASN A 250 -0.07 17.51 -12.22
C ASN A 250 1.21 18.07 -11.59
#